data_AF-A0A848CIT7-F1
#
_entry.id   AF-A0A848CIT7-F1
#
_cell.length_a   1.000
_cell.length_b   1.000
_cell.length_c   1.000
_cell.angle_alpha   90.00
_cell.angle_beta   90.00
_cell.angle_gamma   90.00
#
_symmetry.space_group_name_H-M   'P 1'
#
loop_
_entity.id
_entity.type
_entity.pdbx_description
1 polymer ?
#
loop_
_entity_poly.entity_id
_entity_poly.type
_entity_poly.pdbx_seq_one_letter_code
_entity_poly.pdbx_strand_id
1 'polypeptide(L)'
;MACADLDRLKSGNILRTCFNQLWDKALEINEKSGISGISYNDMNAIVNILRTDGPDIMGYAALPPTIDAGLQMATAILDPNKERMKANVKKSVSLAGGAGGASLVWICLGQILNPGILASAAAIFTGGIAGGILAPVGIIGGVSLIVASLYSTMQKMTPQERTVKCHAMVMRAIDKWIKYGDKTDLTLEEKQKLMLR
;
A
#
# COMPACT_ATOMS: atom_id res chain seq x y z
N MET A 1 -15.07 16.58 15.21
CA MET A 1 -14.84 15.48 14.24
C MET A 1 -16.04 15.49 13.31
N ALA A 2 -15.85 15.76 12.02
CA ALA A 2 -16.95 15.89 11.06
C ALA A 2 -17.62 14.51 10.85
N CYS A 3 -18.87 14.49 10.41
CA CYS A 3 -19.62 13.24 10.16
C CYS A 3 -18.85 12.29 9.20
N ALA A 4 -18.19 12.86 8.17
CA ALA A 4 -17.34 12.13 7.22
C ALA A 4 -16.05 11.53 7.83
N ASP A 5 -15.57 12.03 8.98
CA ASP A 5 -14.40 11.46 9.67
C ASP A 5 -14.81 10.20 10.47
N LEU A 6 -16.02 10.21 11.02
CA LEU A 6 -16.60 9.08 11.76
C LEU A 6 -16.95 7.91 10.82
N ASP A 7 -17.49 8.19 9.64
CA ASP A 7 -17.80 7.16 8.65
C ASP A 7 -16.53 6.50 8.11
N ARG A 8 -15.48 7.28 7.80
CA ARG A 8 -14.17 6.73 7.40
C ARG A 8 -13.51 5.90 8.49
N LEU A 9 -13.57 6.35 9.74
CA LEU A 9 -13.06 5.58 10.88
C LEU A 9 -13.77 4.22 10.99
N LYS A 10 -15.10 4.20 10.85
CA LYS A 10 -15.90 2.97 10.90
C LYS A 10 -15.55 2.04 9.74
N SER A 11 -15.60 2.51 8.50
CA SER A 11 -15.28 1.70 7.31
C SER A 11 -13.85 1.18 7.33
N GLY A 12 -12.89 2.00 7.78
CA GLY A 12 -11.49 1.60 7.90
C GLY A 12 -11.28 0.52 8.97
N ASN A 13 -11.98 0.59 10.10
CA ASN A 13 -11.94 -0.46 11.13
C ASN A 13 -12.59 -1.77 10.66
N ILE A 14 -13.66 -1.71 9.87
CA ILE A 14 -14.28 -2.90 9.27
C ILE A 14 -13.28 -3.58 8.31
N LEU A 15 -12.65 -2.81 7.43
CA LEU A 15 -11.65 -3.35 6.50
C LEU A 15 -10.44 -3.93 7.26
N ARG A 16 -9.97 -3.25 8.32
CA ARG A 16 -8.89 -3.75 9.18
C ARG A 16 -9.22 -5.11 9.77
N THR A 17 -10.45 -5.26 10.26
CA THR A 17 -10.95 -6.52 10.83
C THR A 17 -10.99 -7.62 9.79
N CYS A 18 -11.53 -7.33 8.60
CA CYS A 18 -11.56 -8.29 7.48
C CYS A 18 -10.16 -8.73 7.05
N PHE A 19 -9.23 -7.78 6.89
CA PHE A 19 -7.83 -8.10 6.56
C PHE A 19 -7.19 -8.99 7.62
N ASN A 20 -7.32 -8.66 8.91
CA ASN A 20 -6.73 -9.45 9.99
C ASN A 20 -7.32 -10.87 10.04
N GLN A 21 -8.63 -11.03 9.83
CA GLN A 21 -9.25 -12.37 9.77
C GLN A 21 -8.70 -13.22 8.62
N LEU A 22 -8.56 -12.64 7.43
CA LEU A 22 -7.99 -13.34 6.28
C LEU A 22 -6.50 -13.65 6.49
N TRP A 23 -5.78 -12.73 7.11
CA TRP A 23 -4.36 -12.86 7.44
C TRP A 23 -4.11 -13.97 8.46
N ASP A 24 -4.85 -13.98 9.58
CA ASP A 24 -4.71 -14.98 10.64
C ASP A 24 -5.07 -16.37 10.12
N LYS A 25 -6.11 -16.47 9.28
CA LYS A 25 -6.48 -17.74 8.62
C LYS A 25 -5.36 -18.26 7.72
N ALA A 26 -4.71 -17.39 6.96
CA ALA A 26 -3.59 -17.78 6.10
C ALA A 26 -2.37 -18.21 6.93
N LEU A 27 -2.07 -17.52 8.04
CA LEU A 27 -1.03 -17.94 8.98
C LEU A 27 -1.31 -19.31 9.59
N GLU A 28 -2.54 -19.57 10.02
CA GLU A 28 -2.94 -20.85 10.61
C GLU A 28 -2.76 -22.02 9.62
N ILE A 29 -3.15 -21.82 8.36
CA ILE A 29 -2.98 -22.82 7.29
C ILE A 29 -1.49 -23.09 7.03
N ASN A 30 -0.67 -22.04 6.99
CA ASN A 30 0.76 -22.14 6.74
C ASN A 30 1.47 -22.83 7.90
N GLU A 31 1.13 -22.50 9.14
CA GLU A 31 1.68 -23.14 10.34
C GLU A 31 1.38 -24.64 10.36
N LYS A 32 0.13 -25.04 10.05
CA LYS A 32 -0.27 -26.45 9.90
C LYS A 32 0.50 -27.17 8.80
N SER A 33 0.99 -26.43 7.81
CA SER A 33 1.74 -26.96 6.66
C SER A 33 3.27 -26.86 6.86
N GLY A 34 3.75 -26.40 8.01
CA GLY A 34 5.18 -26.20 8.30
C GLY A 34 5.82 -25.02 7.56
N ILE A 35 5.01 -24.13 6.98
CA ILE A 35 5.46 -22.92 6.28
C ILE A 35 5.48 -21.77 7.28
N SER A 36 6.62 -21.10 7.39
CA SER A 36 6.74 -19.95 8.28
C SER A 36 6.35 -18.64 7.59
N GLY A 37 5.27 -18.02 8.07
CA GLY A 37 4.82 -16.68 7.66
C GLY A 37 3.80 -16.70 6.52
N ILE A 38 3.60 -15.54 5.89
CA ILE A 38 2.66 -15.37 4.76
C ILE A 38 3.41 -15.51 3.43
N SER A 39 2.86 -16.29 2.50
CA SER A 39 3.42 -16.42 1.14
C SER A 39 2.86 -15.38 0.18
N TYR A 40 3.52 -15.23 -0.98
CA TYR A 40 3.02 -14.43 -2.08
C TYR A 40 1.61 -14.82 -2.55
N ASN A 41 1.31 -16.12 -2.55
CA ASN A 41 0.03 -16.64 -3.02
C ASN A 41 -1.09 -16.30 -2.02
N ASP A 42 -0.80 -16.42 -0.73
CA ASP A 42 -1.73 -16.04 0.33
C ASP A 42 -2.05 -14.55 0.25
N MET A 43 -1.02 -13.70 0.12
CA MET A 43 -1.24 -12.27 0.00
C MET A 43 -2.04 -11.92 -1.25
N ASN A 44 -1.75 -12.54 -2.41
CA ASN A 44 -2.58 -12.33 -3.61
C ASN A 44 -4.04 -12.73 -3.41
N ALA A 45 -4.30 -13.85 -2.73
CA ALA A 45 -5.66 -14.26 -2.40
C ALA A 45 -6.37 -13.23 -1.52
N ILE A 46 -5.70 -12.76 -0.46
CA ILE A 46 -6.20 -11.70 0.42
C ILE A 46 -6.50 -10.42 -0.37
N VAL A 47 -5.56 -9.96 -1.21
CA VAL A 47 -5.74 -8.76 -2.03
C VAL A 47 -6.91 -8.90 -3.00
N ASN A 48 -7.07 -10.05 -3.65
CA ASN A 48 -8.18 -10.28 -4.56
C ASN A 48 -9.53 -10.24 -3.85
N ILE A 49 -9.64 -10.86 -2.66
CA ILE A 49 -10.85 -10.80 -1.84
C ILE A 49 -11.14 -9.35 -1.45
N LEU A 50 -10.16 -8.62 -0.91
CA LEU A 50 -10.36 -7.25 -0.46
C LEU A 50 -10.68 -6.28 -1.60
N ARG A 51 -10.17 -6.52 -2.82
CA ARG A 51 -10.52 -5.68 -3.98
C ARG A 51 -11.92 -5.94 -4.51
N THR A 52 -12.40 -7.16 -4.36
CA THR A 52 -13.71 -7.59 -4.86
C THR A 52 -14.78 -7.20 -3.85
N ASP A 53 -14.60 -7.60 -2.59
CA ASP A 53 -15.64 -7.52 -1.55
C ASP A 53 -15.44 -6.32 -0.62
N GLY A 54 -14.20 -5.84 -0.48
CA GLY A 54 -13.86 -4.73 0.42
C GLY A 54 -14.62 -3.42 0.13
N PRO A 55 -14.81 -2.98 -1.14
CA PRO A 55 -15.57 -1.77 -1.44
C PRO A 55 -17.00 -1.83 -0.91
N ASP A 56 -17.69 -2.96 -1.14
CA ASP A 56 -19.07 -3.17 -0.70
C ASP A 56 -19.18 -3.21 0.83
N ILE A 57 -18.24 -3.91 1.48
CA ILE A 57 -18.14 -3.98 2.95
C ILE A 57 -17.91 -2.59 3.58
N MET A 58 -17.17 -1.71 2.89
CA MET A 58 -16.88 -0.36 3.35
C MET A 58 -17.96 0.66 2.99
N GLY A 59 -18.85 0.35 2.04
CA GLY A 59 -19.83 1.30 1.48
C GLY A 59 -19.26 2.25 0.41
N TYR A 60 -18.13 1.89 -0.21
CA TYR A 60 -17.43 2.69 -1.21
C TYR A 60 -17.52 2.09 -2.61
N ALA A 61 -17.43 2.95 -3.63
CA ALA A 61 -17.50 2.51 -5.01
C ALA A 61 -16.28 1.70 -5.49
N ALA A 62 -15.15 1.83 -4.79
CA ALA A 62 -13.90 1.14 -5.02
C ALA A 62 -13.07 1.18 -3.75
N LEU A 63 -12.04 0.34 -3.67
CA LEU A 63 -11.09 0.39 -2.57
C LEU A 63 -10.32 1.73 -2.64
N PRO A 64 -10.17 2.47 -1.54
CA PRO A 64 -9.41 3.70 -1.54
C PRO A 64 -7.99 3.51 -2.10
N PRO A 65 -7.51 4.39 -3.00
CA PRO A 65 -6.19 4.24 -3.63
C PRO A 65 -5.04 4.06 -2.64
N THR A 66 -5.10 4.73 -1.48
CA THR A 66 -4.08 4.58 -0.43
C THR A 66 -4.01 3.15 0.10
N ILE A 67 -5.17 2.52 0.32
CA ILE A 67 -5.27 1.15 0.80
C ILE A 67 -4.84 0.17 -0.29
N ASP A 68 -5.31 0.38 -1.54
CA ASP A 68 -4.96 -0.49 -2.66
C ASP A 68 -3.46 -0.50 -2.95
N ALA A 69 -2.82 0.65 -2.90
CA ALA A 69 -1.36 0.74 -3.05
C ALA A 69 -0.61 0.03 -1.91
N GLY A 70 -1.11 0.13 -0.67
CA GLY A 70 -0.57 -0.63 0.47
C GLY A 70 -0.64 -2.15 0.25
N LEU A 71 -1.77 -2.64 -0.25
CA LEU A 71 -1.99 -4.05 -0.59
C LEU A 71 -1.10 -4.52 -1.76
N GLN A 72 -1.00 -3.73 -2.83
CA GLN A 72 -0.10 -4.01 -3.96
C GLN A 72 1.36 -4.11 -3.52
N MET A 73 1.77 -3.21 -2.63
CA MET A 73 3.13 -3.16 -2.15
C MET A 73 3.47 -4.33 -1.21
N ALA A 74 2.56 -4.69 -0.30
CA ALA A 74 2.71 -5.88 0.55
C ALA A 74 2.81 -7.16 -0.31
N THR A 75 2.03 -7.23 -1.39
CA THR A 75 2.11 -8.34 -2.36
C THR A 75 3.43 -8.34 -3.12
N ALA A 76 3.88 -7.18 -3.58
CA ALA A 76 5.13 -7.05 -4.31
C ALA A 76 6.35 -7.47 -3.46
N ILE A 77 6.36 -7.12 -2.17
CA ILE A 77 7.43 -7.48 -1.22
C ILE A 77 7.57 -9.00 -1.04
N LEU A 78 6.47 -9.73 -1.17
CA LEU A 78 6.46 -11.18 -1.02
C LEU A 78 6.76 -11.90 -2.34
N ASP A 79 6.87 -11.19 -3.46
CA ASP A 79 7.03 -11.79 -4.78
C ASP A 79 8.37 -12.55 -4.90
N PRO A 80 8.35 -13.88 -5.17
CA PRO A 80 9.56 -14.67 -5.29
C PRO A 80 10.37 -14.32 -6.55
N ASN A 81 9.74 -13.70 -7.56
CA ASN A 81 10.42 -13.28 -8.78
C ASN A 81 10.95 -11.85 -8.64
N LYS A 82 12.28 -11.72 -8.64
CA LYS A 82 12.99 -10.45 -8.44
C LYS A 82 12.63 -9.36 -9.45
N GLU A 83 12.48 -9.72 -10.73
CA GLU A 83 12.17 -8.75 -11.79
C GLU A 83 10.71 -8.31 -11.70
N ARG A 84 9.80 -9.24 -11.43
CA ARG A 84 8.38 -8.95 -11.20
C ARG A 84 8.17 -8.12 -9.94
N MET A 85 8.91 -8.42 -8.87
CA MET A 85 8.95 -7.62 -7.65
C MET A 85 9.36 -6.19 -7.94
N LYS A 86 10.53 -5.98 -8.59
CA LYS A 86 11.00 -4.62 -8.94
C LYS A 86 9.99 -3.86 -9.79
N ALA A 87 9.37 -4.52 -10.77
CA ALA A 87 8.35 -3.92 -11.63
C ALA A 87 7.08 -3.54 -10.86
N ASN A 88 6.59 -4.41 -9.98
CA ASN A 88 5.39 -4.17 -9.17
C ASN A 88 5.62 -3.10 -8.10
N VAL A 89 6.78 -3.10 -7.45
CA VAL A 89 7.20 -2.03 -6.54
C VAL A 89 7.30 -0.71 -7.30
N LYS A 90 7.97 -0.70 -8.46
CA LYS A 90 8.09 0.49 -9.30
C LYS A 90 6.71 1.03 -9.68
N LYS A 91 5.79 0.17 -10.12
CA LYS A 91 4.40 0.53 -10.45
C LYS A 91 3.68 1.16 -9.25
N SER A 92 3.77 0.54 -8.08
CA SER A 92 3.13 1.03 -6.85
C SER A 92 3.69 2.39 -6.42
N VAL A 93 5.01 2.60 -6.52
CA VAL A 93 5.68 3.86 -6.18
C VAL A 93 5.48 4.93 -7.26
N SER A 94 5.35 4.56 -8.55
CA SER A 94 5.08 5.50 -9.63
C SER A 94 3.62 6.00 -9.63
N LEU A 95 2.66 5.16 -9.24
CA LEU A 95 1.28 5.58 -8.96
C LEU A 95 1.23 6.60 -7.81
N ALA A 96 2.19 6.48 -6.88
CA ALA A 96 2.47 7.42 -5.81
C ALA A 96 3.31 8.65 -6.24
N GLY A 97 3.30 9.05 -7.52
CA GLY A 97 3.96 10.29 -7.99
C GLY A 97 3.10 11.56 -7.88
N GLY A 98 1.79 11.45 -7.68
CA GLY A 98 0.89 12.60 -7.52
C GLY A 98 0.93 13.21 -6.11
N ALA A 99 0.18 14.29 -5.85
CA ALA A 99 0.13 14.94 -4.53
C ALA A 99 -0.32 14.02 -3.36
N GLY A 100 -0.99 12.89 -3.64
CA GLY A 100 -1.29 11.83 -2.66
C GLY A 100 -0.15 10.81 -2.45
N GLY A 101 0.91 10.92 -3.23
CA GLY A 101 1.89 9.88 -3.47
C GLY A 101 3.19 9.97 -2.65
N ALA A 102 3.63 11.19 -2.29
CA ALA A 102 4.62 11.38 -1.21
C ALA A 102 4.15 10.72 0.10
N SER A 103 2.84 10.65 0.26
CA SER A 103 2.16 10.01 1.36
C SER A 103 2.33 8.47 1.35
N LEU A 104 2.27 7.84 0.16
CA LEU A 104 2.47 6.41 -0.06
C LEU A 104 3.94 5.99 0.08
N VAL A 105 4.88 6.81 -0.42
CA VAL A 105 6.31 6.67 -0.15
C VAL A 105 6.57 6.62 1.36
N TRP A 106 5.89 7.46 2.15
CA TRP A 106 6.02 7.47 3.61
C TRP A 106 5.40 6.24 4.30
N ILE A 107 4.24 5.76 3.84
CA ILE A 107 3.57 4.56 4.35
C ILE A 107 4.42 3.31 4.08
N CYS A 108 4.89 3.18 2.84
CA CYS A 108 5.53 1.97 2.34
C CYS A 108 7.02 1.87 2.74
N LEU A 109 7.73 3.00 2.82
CA LEU A 109 9.18 2.98 3.00
C LEU A 109 9.61 3.28 4.43
N GLY A 110 8.77 3.96 5.23
CA GLY A 110 9.06 4.39 6.60
C GLY A 110 9.42 3.25 7.58
N GLN A 111 9.19 2.00 7.19
CA GLN A 111 9.39 0.81 8.03
C GLN A 111 10.43 -0.17 7.48
N ILE A 112 10.78 -0.04 6.20
CA ILE A 112 11.66 -0.97 5.49
C ILE A 112 12.96 -0.27 5.12
N LEU A 113 12.92 1.03 4.84
CA LEU A 113 14.09 1.79 4.44
C LEU A 113 14.70 2.58 5.59
N ASN A 114 16.01 2.75 5.51
CA ASN A 114 16.76 3.60 6.41
C ASN A 114 16.27 5.06 6.30
N PRO A 115 16.14 5.81 7.42
CA PRO A 115 15.76 7.23 7.42
C PRO A 115 16.48 8.09 6.39
N GLY A 116 17.76 7.83 6.09
CA GLY A 116 18.50 8.56 5.06
C GLY A 116 17.96 8.36 3.65
N ILE A 117 17.48 7.16 3.32
CA ILE A 117 16.91 6.85 2.01
C ILE A 117 15.50 7.45 1.88
N LEU A 118 14.75 7.46 2.97
CA LEU A 118 13.46 8.16 3.08
C LEU A 118 13.61 9.67 2.91
N ALA A 119 14.63 10.28 3.53
CA ALA A 119 14.91 11.70 3.39
C ALA A 119 15.28 12.05 1.94
N SER A 120 16.10 11.23 1.28
CA SER A 120 16.43 11.39 -0.13
C SER A 120 15.23 11.20 -1.04
N ALA A 121 14.38 10.20 -0.78
CA ALA A 121 13.14 10.00 -1.52
C ALA A 121 12.19 11.19 -1.33
N ALA A 122 11.96 11.61 -0.08
CA ALA A 122 11.14 12.78 0.23
C ALA A 122 11.68 14.03 -0.46
N ALA A 123 12.99 14.31 -0.37
CA ALA A 123 13.61 15.45 -1.04
C ALA A 123 13.46 15.42 -2.57
N ILE A 124 13.46 14.25 -3.20
CA ILE A 124 13.21 14.11 -4.64
C ILE A 124 11.73 14.38 -4.98
N PHE A 125 10.79 13.91 -4.15
CA PHE A 125 9.36 14.11 -4.37
C PHE A 125 8.83 15.49 -3.93
N THR A 126 9.44 16.11 -2.92
CA THR A 126 9.05 17.42 -2.37
C THR A 126 9.93 18.57 -2.86
N GLY A 127 11.14 18.28 -3.35
CA GLY A 127 12.15 19.27 -3.77
C GLY A 127 12.65 19.12 -5.21
N GLY A 128 12.17 18.14 -5.99
CA GLY A 128 12.58 17.90 -7.37
C GLY A 128 12.01 18.90 -8.37
N ILE A 129 12.58 20.11 -8.42
CA ILE A 129 12.53 21.10 -9.52
C ILE A 129 11.11 21.39 -10.03
N ALA A 130 10.48 22.42 -9.47
CA ALA A 130 9.30 23.03 -10.07
C ALA A 130 9.60 23.46 -11.51
N GLY A 131 9.06 22.73 -12.50
CA GLY A 131 8.92 23.18 -13.89
C GLY A 131 10.05 22.88 -14.89
N GLY A 132 11.10 22.13 -14.52
CA GLY A 132 12.24 21.84 -15.43
C GLY A 132 12.19 20.47 -16.11
N ILE A 133 12.81 20.34 -17.30
CA ILE A 133 12.99 19.08 -18.08
C ILE A 133 13.68 17.96 -17.26
N LEU A 134 14.36 18.31 -16.17
CA LEU A 134 15.04 17.39 -15.26
C LEU A 134 14.14 16.80 -14.16
N ALA A 135 12.93 17.34 -13.94
CA ALA A 135 12.00 16.81 -12.94
C ALA A 135 11.57 15.35 -13.20
N PRO A 136 11.26 14.93 -14.43
CA PRO A 136 10.99 13.51 -14.75
C PRO A 136 12.20 12.61 -14.48
N VAL A 137 13.41 13.09 -14.76
CA VAL A 137 14.66 12.33 -14.54
C VAL A 137 14.92 12.12 -13.05
N GLY A 138 14.71 13.16 -12.24
CA GLY A 138 14.78 13.08 -10.78
C GLY A 138 13.79 12.09 -10.19
N ILE A 139 12.52 12.13 -10.64
CA ILE A 139 11.48 11.18 -10.21
C ILE A 139 11.84 9.74 -10.58
N ILE A 140 12.28 9.50 -11.82
CA ILE A 140 12.68 8.15 -12.27
C ILE A 140 13.88 7.63 -11.46
N GLY A 141 14.87 8.48 -11.20
CA GLY A 141 16.03 8.17 -10.36
C GLY A 141 15.63 7.84 -8.92
N GLY A 142 14.77 8.65 -8.30
CA GLY A 142 14.28 8.45 -6.95
C GLY A 142 13.47 7.15 -6.80
N VAL A 143 12.56 6.87 -7.74
CA VAL A 143 11.81 5.61 -7.77
C VAL A 143 12.74 4.41 -7.89
N SER A 144 13.77 4.50 -8.75
CA SER A 144 14.74 3.41 -8.93
C SER A 144 15.56 3.16 -7.67
N LEU A 145 15.97 4.21 -6.97
CA LEU A 145 16.70 4.12 -5.71
C LEU A 145 15.84 3.51 -4.59
N ILE A 146 14.55 3.86 -4.53
CA ILE A 146 13.58 3.24 -3.62
C ILE A 146 13.44 1.75 -3.89
N VAL A 147 13.23 1.37 -5.16
CA VAL A 147 13.10 -0.04 -5.58
C VAL A 147 14.34 -0.84 -5.20
N ALA A 148 15.54 -0.31 -5.51
CA ALA A 148 16.81 -0.97 -5.20
C ALA A 148 17.03 -1.11 -3.69
N SER A 149 16.68 -0.09 -2.92
CA SER A 149 16.83 -0.09 -1.46
C SER A 149 15.87 -1.08 -0.81
N LEU A 150 14.62 -1.13 -1.25
CA LEU A 150 13.62 -2.09 -0.76
C LEU A 150 14.06 -3.51 -1.04
N TYR A 151 14.52 -3.76 -2.27
CA TYR A 151 15.07 -5.05 -2.68
C TYR A 151 16.22 -5.47 -1.75
N SER A 152 17.19 -4.57 -1.51
CA SER A 152 18.34 -4.83 -0.65
C SER A 152 17.94 -5.13 0.80
N THR A 153 17.00 -4.38 1.36
CA THR A 153 16.53 -4.66 2.72
C THR A 153 15.78 -5.98 2.80
N MET A 154 14.91 -6.28 1.83
CA MET A 154 14.16 -7.54 1.83
C MET A 154 15.06 -8.77 1.78
N GLN A 155 16.15 -8.73 1.01
CA GLN A 155 17.12 -9.83 0.97
C GLN A 155 17.74 -10.14 2.34
N LYS A 156 17.82 -9.14 3.24
CA LYS A 156 18.39 -9.29 4.58
C LYS A 156 17.37 -9.73 5.63
N MET A 157 16.07 -9.66 5.33
CA MET A 157 15.00 -10.03 6.25
C MET A 157 14.65 -11.51 6.16
N THR A 158 14.43 -12.11 7.32
CA THR A 158 13.82 -13.44 7.48
C THR A 158 12.36 -13.45 7.00
N PRO A 159 11.79 -14.62 6.64
CA PRO A 159 10.38 -14.73 6.26
C PRO A 159 9.41 -14.17 7.32
N GLN A 160 9.71 -14.35 8.60
CA GLN A 160 8.93 -13.83 9.72
C GLN A 160 8.99 -12.31 9.79
N GLU A 161 10.18 -11.71 9.67
CA GLU A 161 10.33 -10.25 9.62
C GLU A 161 9.59 -9.64 8.42
N ARG A 162 9.67 -10.29 7.25
CA ARG A 162 8.91 -9.85 6.06
C ARG A 162 7.40 -9.91 6.31
N THR A 163 6.93 -10.97 6.96
CA THR A 163 5.52 -11.16 7.32
C THR A 163 5.03 -10.02 8.22
N VAL A 164 5.77 -9.70 9.30
CA VAL A 164 5.43 -8.59 10.21
C VAL A 164 5.44 -7.24 9.48
N LYS A 165 6.43 -7.00 8.60
CA LYS A 165 6.54 -5.75 7.84
C LYS A 165 5.41 -5.60 6.80
N CYS A 166 5.00 -6.70 6.17
CA CYS A 166 3.87 -6.70 5.24
C CYS A 166 2.56 -6.36 5.96
N HIS A 167 2.29 -7.00 7.10
CA HIS A 167 1.12 -6.70 7.92
C HIS A 167 1.08 -5.22 8.34
N ALA A 168 2.19 -4.73 8.91
CA ALA A 168 2.30 -3.35 9.36
C ALA A 168 2.11 -2.32 8.23
N MET A 169 2.52 -2.66 7.00
CA MET A 169 2.31 -1.81 5.82
C MET A 169 0.83 -1.63 5.50
N VAL A 170 0.06 -2.72 5.49
CA VAL A 170 -1.38 -2.67 5.22
C VAL A 170 -2.10 -1.92 6.34
N MET A 171 -1.77 -2.18 7.61
CA MET A 171 -2.34 -1.46 8.75
C MET A 171 -2.15 0.05 8.65
N ARG A 172 -0.92 0.50 8.31
CA ARG A 172 -0.64 1.93 8.17
C ARG A 172 -1.32 2.55 6.96
N ALA A 173 -1.50 1.81 5.87
CA ALA A 173 -2.26 2.30 4.73
C ALA A 173 -3.71 2.59 5.15
N ILE A 174 -4.32 1.68 5.92
CA ILE A 174 -5.65 1.88 6.50
C ILE A 174 -5.67 3.06 7.48
N ASP A 175 -4.75 3.13 8.44
CA ASP A 175 -4.67 4.23 9.42
C ASP A 175 -4.53 5.60 8.77
N LYS A 176 -3.73 5.66 7.71
CA LYS A 176 -3.50 6.88 6.95
C LYS A 176 -4.74 7.29 6.18
N TRP A 177 -5.40 6.34 5.52
CA TRP A 177 -6.65 6.61 4.83
C TRP A 177 -7.73 7.09 5.83
N ILE A 178 -7.85 6.46 7.00
CA ILE A 178 -8.73 6.93 8.07
C ILE A 178 -8.42 8.38 8.45
N LYS A 179 -7.14 8.73 8.58
CA LYS A 179 -6.70 10.04 9.06
C LYS A 179 -6.84 11.15 8.02
N TYR A 180 -6.51 10.88 6.76
CA TYR A 180 -6.43 11.93 5.74
C TYR A 180 -7.42 11.73 4.58
N GLY A 181 -7.92 10.51 4.36
CA GLY A 181 -8.75 10.15 3.21
C GLY A 181 -8.01 10.27 1.89
N ASP A 182 -8.68 9.93 0.81
CA ASP A 182 -8.21 10.18 -0.55
C ASP A 182 -9.11 11.19 -1.26
N LYS A 183 -8.52 12.04 -2.11
CA LYS A 183 -9.27 13.07 -2.87
C LYS A 183 -10.27 12.49 -3.87
N THR A 184 -10.15 11.19 -4.17
CA THR A 184 -10.97 10.44 -5.11
C THR A 184 -11.92 9.47 -4.41
N ASP A 185 -12.06 9.57 -3.09
CA ASP A 185 -13.01 8.77 -2.35
C ASP A 185 -14.43 9.11 -2.82
N LEU A 186 -15.10 8.13 -3.42
CA LEU A 186 -16.51 8.21 -3.80
C LEU A 186 -17.27 7.12 -3.08
N THR A 187 -18.27 7.53 -2.30
CA THR A 187 -19.27 6.60 -1.78
C THR A 187 -20.08 6.00 -2.93
N LEU A 188 -20.70 4.86 -2.68
CA LEU A 188 -21.55 4.21 -3.69
C LEU A 188 -22.69 5.13 -4.16
N GLU A 189 -23.28 5.89 -3.23
CA GLU A 189 -24.35 6.86 -3.52
C GLU A 189 -23.88 8.02 -4.39
N GLU A 190 -22.68 8.56 -4.14
CA GLU A 190 -22.13 9.68 -4.93
C GLU A 190 -21.83 9.23 -6.37
N LYS A 191 -21.30 8.02 -6.54
CA LYS A 191 -21.08 7.45 -7.88
C LYS A 191 -22.40 7.23 -8.62
N GLN A 192 -23.44 6.73 -7.96
CA GLN A 192 -24.76 6.56 -8.56
C GLN A 192 -25.37 7.90 -9.00
N LYS A 193 -25.24 8.96 -8.18
CA LYS A 193 -25.70 10.32 -8.54
C LYS A 193 -24.95 10.91 -9.72
N LEU A 194 -23.66 10.58 -9.90
CA LEU A 194 -22.85 11.03 -11.04
C LEU A 194 -23.19 10.30 -12.35
N MET A 195 -23.61 9.03 -12.29
CA MET A 195 -24.02 8.27 -13.49
C MET A 195 -25.44 8.60 -13.96
N LEU A 196 -26.23 9.31 -13.16
CA LEU A 196 -27.59 9.76 -13.48
C LEU A 196 -27.64 11.19 -14.04
N ARG A 197 -26.49 11.84 -14.22
CA ARG A 197 -26.34 13.15 -14.88
C ARG A 197 -25.75 12.98 -16.27
#